data_AF-A0A061I896-F1
#
_entry.id   AF-A0A061I896-F1
#
_cell.length_a   1.000
_cell.length_b   1.000
_cell.length_c   1.000
_cell.angle_alpha   90.00
_cell.angle_beta   90.00
_cell.angle_gamma   90.00
#
_symmetry.space_group_name_H-M   'P 1'
#
loop_
_entity.id
_entity.type
_entity.pdbx_description
1 polymer ?
#
loop_
_entity_poly.entity_id
_entity_poly.type
_entity_poly.pdbx_seq_one_letter_code
_entity_poly.pdbx_strand_id
1 'polypeptide(L)'
;MTCKSNNCHFGIVKLKLGSILTNGDLSILNASPPDLYIERFNIALGQYMGALQSIVPLFIYMNKFYIETKLNRDLKDDLIKLFTEHVADKHIYSLMPLLLEAQSTPFQVTPSTMANIVKGLYTLRPEWVQMAPTLFSKFIPNILPPAVESELSEYAAQDQKLQRDLIQNGFTRQVVAHFPRLLAWLQSA
;
A
#
# COMPACT_ATOMS: atom_id res chain seq x y z
N MET A 1 -30.23 10.99 27.33
CA MET A 1 -29.12 10.54 26.45
C MET A 1 -29.43 9.13 25.96
N THR A 2 -30.04 9.00 24.78
CA THR A 2 -30.50 7.72 24.25
C THR A 2 -29.52 7.24 23.17
N CYS A 3 -28.67 6.29 23.52
CA CYS A 3 -27.89 5.53 22.55
C CYS A 3 -28.84 4.66 21.72
N LYS A 4 -28.92 4.92 20.41
CA LYS A 4 -29.69 4.12 19.46
C LYS A 4 -28.99 2.78 19.17
N SER A 5 -29.39 1.79 19.97
CA SER A 5 -29.48 0.33 19.81
C SER A 5 -28.48 -0.53 19.01
N ASN A 6 -27.66 -0.07 18.07
CA ASN A 6 -26.82 -0.99 17.25
C ASN A 6 -25.30 -0.74 17.32
N ASN A 7 -24.86 0.28 18.07
CA ASN A 7 -23.45 0.72 18.09
C ASN A 7 -22.75 0.62 19.46
N CYS A 8 -23.42 0.08 20.49
CA CYS A 8 -22.90 0.13 21.86
C CYS A 8 -21.98 -1.02 22.25
N HIS A 9 -21.96 -2.14 21.50
CA HIS A 9 -21.21 -3.34 21.91
C HIS A 9 -19.68 -3.19 21.84
N PHE A 10 -19.18 -2.28 20.99
CA PHE A 10 -17.75 -2.01 20.84
C PHE A 10 -17.31 -0.71 21.48
N GLY A 11 -18.15 -0.08 22.31
CA GLY A 11 -17.90 1.25 22.87
C GLY A 11 -16.51 1.38 23.52
N ILE A 12 -16.09 0.41 24.34
CA ILE A 12 -14.79 0.45 25.04
C ILE A 12 -13.61 0.26 24.07
N VAL A 13 -13.72 -0.66 23.12
CA VAL A 13 -12.68 -0.91 22.11
C VAL A 13 -12.56 0.29 21.16
N LYS A 14 -13.70 0.83 20.72
CA LYS A 14 -13.81 2.02 19.89
C LYS A 14 -13.33 3.27 20.62
N LEU A 15 -13.52 3.37 21.94
CA LEU A 15 -12.99 4.45 22.77
C LEU A 15 -11.49 4.31 23.03
N LYS A 16 -10.97 3.08 23.22
CA LYS A 16 -9.52 2.85 23.43
C LYS A 16 -8.73 3.06 22.14
N LEU A 17 -9.17 2.49 21.01
CA LEU A 17 -8.57 2.80 19.70
C LEU A 17 -8.89 4.23 19.25
N GLY A 18 -10.09 4.72 19.50
CA GLY A 18 -10.45 6.13 19.28
C GLY A 18 -9.53 7.08 20.04
N SER A 19 -9.17 6.78 21.29
CA SER A 19 -8.23 7.60 22.09
C SER A 19 -6.79 7.56 21.57
N ILE A 20 -6.37 6.45 20.94
CA ILE A 20 -5.10 6.36 20.21
C ILE A 20 -5.16 7.28 18.97
N LEU A 21 -6.31 7.32 18.29
CA LEU A 21 -6.49 8.13 17.08
C LEU A 21 -6.72 9.62 17.39
N THR A 22 -7.44 10.00 18.45
CA THR A 22 -7.93 11.38 18.66
C THR A 22 -7.04 12.27 19.50
N ASN A 23 -6.21 11.75 20.39
CA ASN A 23 -5.54 12.58 21.41
C ASN A 23 -4.06 12.86 21.14
N GLY A 24 -3.45 12.25 20.11
CA GLY A 24 -2.04 12.44 19.78
C GLY A 24 -1.79 12.53 18.27
N ASP A 25 -2.15 11.50 17.51
CA ASP A 25 -1.63 11.34 16.15
C ASP A 25 -2.34 12.15 15.07
N LEU A 26 -3.66 12.35 15.14
CA LEU A 26 -4.38 13.16 14.13
C LEU A 26 -3.99 14.65 14.16
N SER A 27 -3.75 15.22 15.35
CA SER A 27 -3.20 16.59 15.47
C SER A 27 -1.77 16.68 14.96
N ILE A 28 -0.97 15.63 15.20
CA ILE A 28 0.43 15.56 14.78
C ILE A 28 0.53 15.43 13.25
N LEU A 29 -0.35 14.66 12.60
CA LEU A 29 -0.39 14.52 11.14
C LEU A 29 -0.79 15.83 10.47
N ASN A 30 -1.84 16.50 10.97
CA ASN A 30 -2.31 17.77 10.42
C ASN A 30 -1.32 18.93 10.60
N ALA A 31 -0.47 18.87 11.63
CA ALA A 31 0.57 19.87 11.89
C ALA A 31 1.95 19.48 11.31
N SER A 32 2.07 18.33 10.65
CA SER A 32 3.38 17.85 10.22
C SER A 32 3.86 18.52 8.93
N PRO A 33 5.15 18.88 8.85
CA PRO A 33 5.73 19.36 7.61
C PRO A 33 5.72 18.23 6.55
N PRO A 34 5.63 18.57 5.25
CA PRO A 34 5.57 17.59 4.16
C PRO A 34 6.66 16.52 4.24
N ASP A 35 7.88 16.93 4.60
CA ASP A 35 9.07 16.06 4.69
C ASP A 35 8.95 14.93 5.72
N LEU A 36 8.17 15.13 6.78
CA LEU A 36 7.97 14.16 7.86
C LEU A 36 6.61 13.47 7.80
N TYR A 37 5.74 13.92 6.90
CA TYR A 37 4.35 13.50 6.82
C TYR A 37 4.23 11.99 6.53
N ILE A 38 5.01 11.51 5.55
CA ILE A 38 5.06 10.10 5.14
C ILE A 38 5.45 9.20 6.32
N GLU A 39 6.49 9.59 7.06
CA GLU A 39 7.02 8.80 8.17
C GLU A 39 6.06 8.78 9.36
N ARG A 40 5.45 9.93 9.71
CA ARG A 40 4.44 10.01 10.76
C ARG A 40 3.20 9.19 10.42
N PHE A 41 2.76 9.22 9.17
CA PHE A 41 1.65 8.37 8.73
C PHE A 41 2.00 6.88 8.84
N ASN A 42 3.21 6.49 8.43
CA ASN A 42 3.69 5.11 8.57
C ASN A 42 3.71 4.65 10.03
N ILE A 43 4.14 5.50 10.96
CA ILE A 43 4.13 5.19 12.40
C ILE A 43 2.69 4.97 12.88
N ALA A 44 1.78 5.90 12.60
CA ALA A 44 0.37 5.78 13.01
C ALA A 44 -0.29 4.53 12.43
N LEU A 45 -0.05 4.25 11.15
CA LEU A 45 -0.55 3.06 10.46
C LEU A 45 0.03 1.77 11.08
N GLY A 46 1.33 1.74 11.34
CA GLY A 46 2.02 0.59 11.95
C GLY A 46 1.53 0.31 13.36
N GLN A 47 1.36 1.35 14.19
CA GLN A 47 0.80 1.21 15.53
C GLN A 47 -0.63 0.67 15.49
N TYR A 48 -1.45 1.19 14.58
CA TYR A 48 -2.82 0.72 14.42
C TYR A 48 -2.88 -0.74 13.98
N MET A 49 -2.14 -1.10 12.94
CA MET A 49 -2.08 -2.48 12.44
C MET A 49 -1.52 -3.44 13.50
N GLY A 50 -0.51 -3.03 14.27
CA GLY A 50 0.01 -3.80 15.41
C GLY A 50 -1.04 -3.99 16.52
N ALA A 51 -1.80 -2.95 16.83
CA ALA A 51 -2.92 -3.05 17.77
C ALA A 51 -3.99 -4.03 17.26
N LEU A 52 -4.31 -4.04 15.97
CA LEU A 52 -5.22 -5.04 15.38
C LEU A 52 -4.75 -6.48 15.60
N GLN A 53 -3.45 -6.75 15.41
CA GLN A 53 -2.87 -8.08 15.59
C GLN A 53 -3.02 -8.62 17.02
N SER A 54 -3.03 -7.73 18.01
CA SER A 54 -3.21 -8.11 19.42
C SER A 54 -4.69 -8.16 19.84
N ILE A 55 -5.52 -7.22 19.37
CA ILE A 55 -6.90 -7.11 19.83
C ILE A 55 -7.82 -8.17 19.23
N VAL A 56 -7.67 -8.50 17.94
CA VAL A 56 -8.56 -9.44 17.24
C VAL A 56 -8.52 -10.82 17.89
N PRO A 57 -7.34 -11.42 18.20
CA PRO A 57 -7.28 -12.71 18.88
C PRO A 57 -7.90 -12.70 20.29
N LEU A 58 -7.76 -11.60 21.04
CA LEU A 58 -8.35 -11.49 22.39
C LEU A 58 -9.88 -11.57 22.36
N PHE A 59 -10.49 -11.07 21.30
CA PHE A 59 -11.93 -11.08 21.12
C PHE A 59 -12.41 -12.20 20.19
N ILE A 60 -11.60 -13.23 19.90
CA ILE A 60 -11.94 -14.28 18.94
C ILE A 60 -13.24 -15.01 19.30
N TYR A 61 -13.48 -15.25 20.60
CA TYR A 61 -14.72 -15.87 21.06
C TYR A 61 -15.92 -14.96 20.79
N MET A 62 -15.79 -13.66 21.09
CA MET A 62 -16.86 -12.70 20.80
C MET A 62 -17.10 -12.56 19.29
N ASN A 63 -16.04 -12.56 18.47
CA ASN A 63 -16.15 -12.55 17.02
C ASN A 63 -16.97 -13.73 16.52
N LYS A 64 -16.54 -14.95 16.88
CA LYS A 64 -17.12 -16.18 16.37
C LYS A 64 -18.55 -16.44 16.89
N PHE A 65 -18.84 -16.12 18.14
CA PHE A 65 -20.11 -16.49 18.76
C PHE A 65 -21.16 -15.38 18.79
N TYR A 66 -20.74 -14.12 18.59
CA TYR A 66 -21.66 -12.98 18.59
C TYR A 66 -21.59 -12.17 17.30
N ILE A 67 -20.41 -11.70 16.89
CA ILE A 67 -20.30 -10.75 15.75
C ILE A 67 -20.65 -11.45 14.44
N GLU A 68 -20.02 -12.58 14.14
CA GLU A 68 -20.27 -13.34 12.92
C GLU A 68 -21.70 -13.90 12.90
N THR A 69 -22.13 -14.54 13.99
CA THR A 69 -23.40 -15.29 13.99
C THR A 69 -24.64 -14.42 14.20
N LYS A 70 -24.56 -13.33 14.96
CA LYS A 70 -25.72 -12.47 15.27
C LYS A 70 -25.75 -11.21 14.43
N LEU A 71 -24.58 -10.66 14.07
CA LEU A 71 -24.49 -9.41 13.33
C LEU A 71 -24.06 -9.61 11.86
N ASN A 72 -23.60 -10.81 11.48
CA ASN A 72 -23.08 -11.12 10.13
C ASN A 72 -22.00 -10.13 9.69
N ARG A 73 -21.05 -9.87 10.60
CA ARG A 73 -19.89 -8.99 10.40
C ARG A 73 -18.63 -9.67 10.90
N ASP A 74 -17.48 -9.06 10.61
CA ASP A 74 -16.19 -9.44 11.17
C ASP A 74 -15.57 -8.27 11.95
N LEU A 75 -15.00 -8.57 13.12
CA LEU A 75 -14.39 -7.57 14.00
C LEU A 75 -13.20 -6.89 13.35
N LYS A 76 -12.34 -7.64 12.67
CA LYS A 76 -11.14 -7.09 12.04
C LYS A 76 -11.56 -6.12 10.94
N ASP A 77 -12.56 -6.49 10.13
CA ASP A 77 -13.10 -5.62 9.08
C ASP A 77 -13.75 -4.36 9.65
N ASP A 78 -14.54 -4.48 10.72
CA ASP A 78 -15.15 -3.34 11.42
C ASP A 78 -14.09 -2.37 11.96
N LEU A 79 -12.97 -2.89 12.49
CA LEU A 79 -11.87 -2.07 12.97
C LEU A 79 -11.10 -1.43 11.81
N ILE A 80 -10.72 -2.19 10.78
CA ILE A 80 -10.10 -1.66 9.56
C ILE A 80 -10.93 -0.48 9.02
N LYS A 81 -12.23 -0.68 8.87
CA LYS A 81 -13.17 0.36 8.41
C LYS A 81 -13.12 1.62 9.30
N LEU A 82 -13.05 1.46 10.62
CA LEU A 82 -12.94 2.57 11.56
C LEU A 82 -11.72 3.46 11.24
N PHE A 83 -10.54 2.87 11.09
CA PHE A 83 -9.32 3.63 10.78
C PHE A 83 -9.37 4.25 9.39
N THR A 84 -9.89 3.50 8.41
CA THR A 84 -10.06 4.00 7.04
C THR A 84 -10.91 5.27 7.04
N GLU A 85 -12.10 5.25 7.66
CA GLU A 85 -13.03 6.38 7.63
C GLU A 85 -12.56 7.58 8.47
N HIS A 86 -11.91 7.35 9.61
CA HIS A 86 -11.62 8.42 10.56
C HIS A 86 -10.23 9.04 10.38
N VAL A 87 -9.30 8.31 9.77
CA VAL A 87 -7.91 8.73 9.55
C VAL A 87 -7.56 8.68 8.08
N ALA A 88 -7.47 7.50 7.48
CA ALA A 88 -6.84 7.36 6.17
C ALA A 88 -7.58 8.12 5.05
N ASP A 89 -8.92 8.14 5.04
CA ASP A 89 -9.73 8.87 4.07
C ASP A 89 -9.45 10.39 4.08
N LYS A 90 -9.09 10.96 5.24
CA LYS A 90 -8.77 12.39 5.37
C LYS A 90 -7.37 12.72 4.85
N HIS A 91 -6.48 11.75 4.86
CA HIS A 91 -5.06 11.95 4.57
C HIS A 91 -4.66 11.44 3.18
N ILE A 92 -5.46 10.58 2.55
CA ILE A 92 -5.09 9.89 1.29
C ILE A 92 -4.76 10.86 0.14
N TYR A 93 -5.55 11.91 -0.03
CA TYR A 93 -5.35 12.88 -1.12
C TYR A 93 -4.10 13.75 -0.94
N SER A 94 -3.66 13.97 0.29
CA SER A 94 -2.39 14.66 0.59
C SER A 94 -1.21 13.71 0.56
N LEU A 95 -1.41 12.45 0.99
CA LEU A 95 -0.36 11.44 1.07
C LEU A 95 0.04 10.91 -0.31
N MET A 96 -0.92 10.63 -1.19
CA MET A 96 -0.64 9.98 -2.48
C MET A 96 0.35 10.77 -3.36
N PRO A 97 0.21 12.10 -3.53
CA PRO A 97 1.19 12.89 -4.28
C PRO A 97 2.59 12.83 -3.68
N LEU A 98 2.71 12.89 -2.34
CA LEU A 98 3.98 12.80 -1.64
C LEU A 98 4.67 11.45 -1.84
N LEU A 99 3.90 10.35 -1.90
CA LEU A 99 4.44 9.02 -2.18
C LEU A 99 4.96 8.91 -3.62
N LEU A 100 4.26 9.52 -4.58
CA LEU A 100 4.69 9.56 -5.99
C LEU A 100 5.96 10.39 -6.17
N GLU A 101 6.03 11.56 -5.51
CA GLU A 101 7.22 12.39 -5.50
C GLU A 101 8.40 11.65 -4.86
N ALA A 102 8.21 11.12 -3.65
CA ALA A 102 9.23 10.38 -2.91
C ALA A 102 9.77 9.15 -3.68
N GLN A 103 8.95 8.56 -4.55
CA GLN A 103 9.39 7.47 -5.43
C GLN A 103 10.33 7.93 -6.54
N SER A 104 10.15 9.16 -7.05
CA SER A 104 10.97 9.73 -8.12
C SER A 104 12.32 10.28 -7.62
N THR A 105 12.44 10.46 -6.30
CA THR A 105 13.61 11.02 -5.61
C THR A 105 14.35 9.94 -4.81
N PRO A 106 15.54 9.53 -5.24
CA PRO A 106 16.33 8.54 -4.50
C PRO A 106 16.59 8.97 -3.04
N PHE A 107 16.52 8.01 -2.12
CA PHE A 107 16.85 8.17 -0.68
C PHE A 107 15.94 9.07 0.17
N GLN A 108 14.92 9.71 -0.40
CA GLN A 108 13.98 10.54 0.39
C GLN A 108 13.16 9.70 1.38
N VAL A 109 12.74 8.50 0.97
CA VAL A 109 11.99 7.55 1.81
C VAL A 109 12.63 6.17 1.70
N THR A 110 12.78 5.49 2.84
CA THR A 110 13.32 4.12 2.84
C THR A 110 12.36 3.15 2.15
N PRO A 111 12.86 2.16 1.38
CA PRO A 111 11.99 1.19 0.69
C PRO A 111 11.05 0.43 1.63
N SER A 112 11.48 0.17 2.87
CA SER A 112 10.66 -0.47 3.91
C SER A 112 9.46 0.39 4.31
N THR A 113 9.67 1.70 4.53
CA THR A 113 8.60 2.66 4.83
C THR A 113 7.59 2.73 3.69
N MET A 114 8.08 2.87 2.45
CA MET A 114 7.22 2.88 1.27
C MET A 114 6.40 1.59 1.15
N ALA A 115 7.04 0.43 1.30
CA ALA A 115 6.37 -0.87 1.24
C ALA A 115 5.30 -1.02 2.34
N ASN A 116 5.59 -0.59 3.57
CA ASN A 116 4.67 -0.69 4.70
C ASN A 116 3.42 0.18 4.47
N ILE A 117 3.62 1.43 4.01
CA ILE A 117 2.51 2.32 3.68
C ILE A 117 1.67 1.72 2.56
N VAL A 118 2.28 1.34 1.44
CA VAL A 118 1.55 0.82 0.27
C VAL A 118 0.74 -0.44 0.63
N LYS A 119 1.35 -1.40 1.35
CA LYS A 119 0.67 -2.62 1.80
C LYS A 119 -0.44 -2.32 2.81
N GLY A 120 -0.19 -1.37 3.71
CA GLY A 120 -1.19 -0.96 4.70
C GLY A 120 -2.37 -0.24 4.04
N LEU A 121 -2.14 0.68 3.09
CA LEU A 121 -3.18 1.32 2.30
C LEU A 121 -4.02 0.29 1.53
N TYR A 122 -3.38 -0.69 0.91
CA TYR A 122 -4.08 -1.78 0.23
C TYR A 122 -4.95 -2.61 1.21
N THR A 123 -4.44 -2.89 2.41
CA THR A 123 -5.19 -3.59 3.47
C THR A 123 -6.39 -2.78 3.96
N LEU A 124 -6.25 -1.45 4.04
CA LEU A 124 -7.33 -0.55 4.47
C LEU A 124 -8.43 -0.40 3.41
N ARG A 125 -8.03 -0.24 2.14
CA ARG A 125 -8.96 -0.13 1.00
C ARG A 125 -8.23 -0.44 -0.32
N PRO A 126 -8.49 -1.61 -0.94
CA PRO A 126 -7.89 -2.00 -2.22
C PRO A 126 -8.20 -1.04 -3.38
N GLU A 127 -9.36 -0.36 -3.35
CA GLU A 127 -9.79 0.57 -4.42
C GLU A 127 -8.82 1.74 -4.64
N TRP A 128 -7.99 2.08 -3.65
CA TRP A 128 -6.97 3.12 -3.82
C TRP A 128 -5.85 2.75 -4.79
N VAL A 129 -5.74 1.48 -5.19
CA VAL A 129 -4.82 1.07 -6.27
C VAL A 129 -5.12 1.85 -7.55
N GLN A 130 -6.38 2.20 -7.82
CA GLN A 130 -6.77 2.96 -9.01
C GLN A 130 -6.13 4.35 -9.07
N MET A 131 -5.77 4.93 -7.92
CA MET A 131 -5.13 6.26 -7.86
C MET A 131 -3.68 6.23 -8.36
N ALA A 132 -2.96 5.13 -8.13
CA ALA A 132 -1.55 5.00 -8.52
C ALA A 132 -1.14 3.52 -8.78
N PRO A 133 -1.65 2.85 -9.82
CA PRO A 133 -1.44 1.40 -10.01
C PRO A 133 0.04 1.01 -10.08
N THR A 134 0.87 1.85 -10.70
CA THR A 134 2.31 1.65 -10.85
C THR A 134 3.09 1.77 -9.54
N LEU A 135 2.59 2.54 -8.56
CA LEU A 135 3.17 2.65 -7.23
C LEU A 135 2.91 1.36 -6.46
N PHE A 136 1.65 0.89 -6.45
CA PHE A 136 1.27 -0.31 -5.71
C PHE A 136 1.96 -1.57 -6.28
N SER A 137 2.18 -1.65 -7.59
CA SER A 137 2.64 -2.88 -8.26
C SER A 137 4.10 -3.21 -7.94
N LYS A 138 4.86 -2.23 -7.50
CA LYS A 138 6.24 -2.41 -7.00
C LYS A 138 6.31 -3.15 -5.68
N PHE A 139 5.21 -3.17 -4.91
CA PHE A 139 5.19 -3.74 -3.55
C PHE A 139 4.15 -4.83 -3.35
N ILE A 140 3.18 -4.96 -4.25
CA ILE A 140 2.09 -5.93 -4.19
C ILE A 140 2.01 -6.68 -5.54
N PRO A 141 2.16 -8.02 -5.55
CA PRO A 141 2.05 -8.80 -6.78
C PRO A 141 0.61 -8.86 -7.27
N ASN A 142 0.44 -9.13 -8.57
CA ASN A 142 -0.86 -9.43 -9.21
C ASN A 142 -1.92 -8.33 -9.11
N ILE A 143 -1.54 -7.06 -8.94
CA ILE A 143 -2.50 -5.95 -8.96
C ILE A 143 -2.73 -5.36 -10.36
N LEU A 144 -1.75 -5.52 -11.25
CA LEU A 144 -1.88 -5.11 -12.64
C LEU A 144 -2.44 -6.30 -13.44
N PRO A 145 -3.14 -6.03 -14.55
CA PRO A 145 -3.57 -7.09 -15.46
C PRO A 145 -2.37 -7.97 -15.85
N PRO A 146 -2.57 -9.30 -15.97
CA PRO A 146 -1.53 -10.16 -16.52
C PRO A 146 -1.20 -9.72 -17.95
N ALA A 147 0.06 -9.80 -18.32
CA ALA A 147 0.48 -9.53 -19.69
C ALA A 147 -0.22 -10.48 -20.66
N VAL A 148 -0.75 -9.96 -21.76
CA VAL A 148 -1.46 -10.73 -22.79
C VAL A 148 -0.58 -10.86 -24.03
N GLU A 149 -0.61 -12.03 -24.68
CA GLU A 149 0.22 -12.30 -25.86
C GLU A 149 -0.03 -11.31 -27.01
N SER A 150 -1.27 -10.85 -27.17
CA SER A 150 -1.63 -9.84 -28.16
C SER A 150 -0.92 -8.50 -27.99
N GLU A 151 -0.44 -8.19 -26.79
CA GLU A 151 0.25 -6.93 -26.46
C GLU A 151 1.78 -7.05 -26.59
N LEU A 152 2.32 -8.22 -26.95
CA LEU A 152 3.77 -8.45 -27.04
C LEU A 152 4.49 -7.47 -27.97
N SER A 153 3.88 -7.11 -29.10
CA SER A 153 4.44 -6.12 -30.02
C SER A 153 4.53 -4.74 -29.40
N GLU A 154 3.57 -4.37 -28.55
CA GLU A 154 3.57 -3.09 -27.85
C GLU A 154 4.65 -3.05 -26.78
N TYR A 155 4.80 -4.12 -26.01
CA TYR A 155 5.88 -4.25 -25.03
C TYR A 155 7.26 -4.19 -25.70
N ALA A 156 7.44 -4.88 -26.83
CA ALA A 156 8.68 -4.81 -27.61
C ALA A 156 8.99 -3.40 -28.09
N ALA A 157 7.98 -2.64 -28.53
CA ALA A 157 8.14 -1.25 -28.95
C ALA A 157 8.50 -0.32 -27.77
N GLN A 158 7.88 -0.51 -26.61
CA GLN A 158 8.21 0.21 -25.38
C GLN A 158 9.66 -0.05 -24.95
N ASP A 159 10.11 -1.30 -24.97
CA ASP A 159 11.49 -1.68 -24.67
C ASP A 159 12.49 -1.06 -25.66
N GLN A 160 12.19 -1.09 -26.96
CA GLN A 160 13.04 -0.44 -27.98
C GLN A 160 13.12 1.07 -27.78
N LYS A 161 12.05 1.72 -27.33
CA LYS A 161 12.06 3.14 -26.99
C LYS A 161 12.97 3.39 -25.79
N LEU A 162 12.79 2.65 -24.69
CA LEU A 162 13.62 2.76 -23.49
C LEU A 162 15.11 2.54 -23.82
N GLN A 163 15.44 1.53 -24.62
CA GLN A 163 16.81 1.26 -25.05
C GLN A 163 17.41 2.43 -25.83
N ARG A 164 16.65 3.05 -26.74
CA ARG A 164 17.10 4.24 -27.47
C ARG A 164 17.33 5.43 -26.54
N ASP A 165 16.42 5.67 -25.61
CA ASP A 165 16.52 6.78 -24.65
C ASP A 165 17.75 6.60 -23.73
N LEU A 166 18.04 5.37 -23.29
CA LEU A 166 19.23 5.04 -22.51
C LEU A 166 20.52 5.29 -23.29
N ILE A 167 20.58 4.88 -24.56
CA ILE A 167 21.75 5.12 -25.43
C ILE A 167 21.98 6.62 -25.61
N GLN A 168 20.91 7.41 -25.82
CA GLN A 168 21.01 8.87 -25.94
C GLN A 168 21.54 9.53 -24.66
N ASN A 169 21.18 8.98 -23.49
CA ASN A 169 21.68 9.42 -22.19
C ASN A 169 23.07 8.87 -21.83
N GLY A 170 23.78 8.25 -22.79
CA GLY A 170 25.14 7.75 -22.61
C GLY A 170 25.24 6.37 -21.94
N PHE A 171 24.11 5.71 -21.66
CA PHE A 171 24.08 4.34 -21.16
C PHE A 171 24.19 3.34 -22.32
N THR A 172 25.38 3.27 -22.92
CA THR A 172 25.67 2.26 -23.95
C THR A 172 25.84 0.90 -23.30
N ARG A 173 25.25 -0.14 -23.91
CA ARG A 173 25.56 -1.52 -23.51
C ARG A 173 27.05 -1.73 -23.79
N GLN A 174 27.85 -1.97 -22.76
CA GLN A 174 29.11 -2.69 -22.95
C GLN A 174 28.72 -4.04 -23.54
N VAL A 175 28.91 -4.21 -24.84
CA VAL A 175 28.88 -5.52 -25.46
C VAL A 175 30.07 -6.25 -24.87
N VAL A 176 29.87 -6.92 -23.72
CA VAL A 176 30.77 -8.00 -23.33
C VAL A 176 30.52 -9.09 -24.35
N ALA A 177 31.23 -8.99 -25.47
CA ALA A 177 31.32 -10.02 -26.47
C ALA A 177 32.06 -11.21 -25.85
N HIS A 178 31.34 -11.99 -25.03
CA HIS A 178 31.79 -13.29 -24.59
C HIS A 178 30.66 -14.31 -24.71
N PHE A 179 30.18 -14.53 -25.92
CA PHE A 179 29.51 -15.77 -26.27
C PHE A 179 29.88 -16.22 -27.69
N PRO A 180 31.02 -16.92 -27.86
CA PRO A 180 31.35 -17.60 -29.11
C PRO A 180 30.41 -18.77 -29.45
N ARG A 181 29.44 -19.12 -28.59
CA ARG A 181 28.69 -20.38 -28.66
C ARG A 181 27.30 -20.31 -29.30
N LEU A 182 26.73 -19.13 -29.55
CA LEU A 182 25.40 -19.02 -30.20
C LEU A 182 25.47 -18.95 -31.73
N LEU A 183 26.60 -18.56 -32.30
CA LEU A 183 26.82 -18.58 -33.76
C LEU A 183 26.98 -20.00 -34.32
N ALA A 184 27.39 -20.97 -33.48
CA ALA A 184 27.52 -22.38 -33.89
C ALA A 184 26.17 -23.10 -34.06
N TRP A 185 25.10 -22.62 -33.40
CA TRP A 185 23.77 -23.24 -33.50
C TRP A 185 22.98 -22.81 -34.75
N LEU A 186 23.29 -21.65 -35.33
CA LEU A 186 22.61 -21.13 -36.53
C LEU A 186 23.22 -21.62 -37.86
N GLN A 187 24.32 -22.37 -37.82
CA GLN A 187 24.95 -22.96 -39.01
C GLN A 187 24.78 -24.49 -39.11
N SER A 188 23.95 -25.10 -38.26
CA SER A 188 23.65 -26.53 -38.28
C SER A 188 22.14 -26.83 -38.30
N ALA A 189 21.35 -25.90 -38.85
CA ALA A 189 19.95 -26.10 -39.21
C ALA A 189 19.76 -25.73 -40.69
#